data_AF-A0A0F9IDL7-F1
#
_entry.id   AF-A0A0F9IDL7-F1
#
_cell.length_a   1.000
_cell.length_b   1.000
_cell.length_c   1.000
_cell.angle_alpha   90.00
_cell.angle_beta   90.00
_cell.angle_gamma   90.00
#
_symmetry.space_group_name_H-M   'P 1'
#
loop_
_entity.id
_entity.type
_entity.pdbx_description
1 polymer ?
#
loop_
_entity_poly.entity_id
_entity_poly.type
_entity_poly.pdbx_seq_one_letter_code
_entity_poly.pdbx_strand_id
1 'polypeptide(L)'
;MALLLTARDLEILEALRTARYLTTPQIQALFWRESKGGTWGLQKACGRRLRKLMAAGLIRRIEQPVRRGDPSLPYIYSLDKKGAEILMADLGLEPQDVDWRPKNAEANHPFLQHLLLTNEVRIAVLHA
;
A
#
# COMPACT_ATOMS: atom_id res chain seq x y z
N MET A 1 -3.77 9.91 -19.64
CA MET A 1 -5.04 9.15 -19.57
C MET A 1 -5.47 9.14 -18.11
N ALA A 2 -6.66 9.66 -17.79
CA ALA A 2 -7.15 9.72 -16.40
C ALA A 2 -7.44 8.31 -15.89
N LEU A 3 -7.03 8.00 -14.66
CA LEU A 3 -7.33 6.73 -14.00
C LEU A 3 -8.76 6.79 -13.46
N LEU A 4 -9.64 5.90 -13.92
CA LEU A 4 -10.94 5.69 -13.28
C LEU A 4 -10.73 4.85 -12.02
N LEU A 5 -11.13 5.41 -10.87
CA LEU A 5 -11.05 4.74 -9.57
C LEU A 5 -12.13 3.69 -9.43
N THR A 6 -11.77 2.56 -8.83
CA THR A 6 -12.71 1.50 -8.45
C THR A 6 -12.89 1.48 -6.94
N ALA A 7 -13.94 0.82 -6.44
CA ALA A 7 -14.11 0.57 -5.00
C ALA A 7 -12.84 0.01 -4.34
N ARG A 8 -12.20 -1.00 -4.96
CA ARG A 8 -10.93 -1.57 -4.50
C ARG A 8 -9.81 -0.52 -4.35
N ASP A 9 -9.79 0.53 -5.18
CA ASP A 9 -8.75 1.55 -5.08
C ASP A 9 -8.94 2.38 -3.82
N LEU A 10 -10.18 2.78 -3.54
CA LEU A 10 -10.52 3.50 -2.32
C LEU A 10 -10.22 2.67 -1.07
N GLU A 11 -10.56 1.37 -1.11
CA GLU A 11 -10.21 0.42 -0.04
C GLU A 11 -8.69 0.32 0.18
N ILE A 12 -7.89 0.30 -0.90
CA ILE A 12 -6.43 0.31 -0.80
C ILE A 12 -5.93 1.62 -0.18
N LEU A 13 -6.47 2.78 -0.59
CA LEU A 13 -6.10 4.07 -0.03
C LEU A 13 -6.39 4.10 1.48
N GLU A 14 -7.58 3.66 1.89
CA GLU A 14 -7.98 3.61 3.29
C GLU A 14 -7.14 2.63 4.12
N ALA A 15 -6.80 1.47 3.56
CA ALA A 15 -5.87 0.56 4.20
C ALA A 15 -4.48 1.20 4.39
N LEU A 16 -3.98 1.94 3.40
CA LEU A 16 -2.72 2.68 3.52
C LEU A 16 -2.81 3.85 4.50
N ARG A 17 -3.97 4.51 4.65
CA ARG A 17 -4.20 5.52 5.68
C ARG A 17 -4.04 4.92 7.07
N THR A 18 -4.71 3.80 7.31
CA THR A 18 -4.80 3.20 8.64
C THR A 18 -3.58 2.37 9.03
N ALA A 19 -2.96 1.68 8.06
CA ALA A 19 -1.77 0.86 8.28
C ALA A 19 -0.47 1.65 8.07
N ARG A 20 -0.52 2.85 7.47
CA ARG A 20 0.58 3.73 7.05
C ARG A 20 1.50 3.14 5.96
N TYR A 21 1.98 1.92 6.17
CA TYR A 21 2.87 1.22 5.25
C TYR A 21 2.37 -0.21 5.02
N LEU A 22 2.26 -0.61 3.76
CA LEU A 22 1.96 -2.00 3.41
C LEU A 22 2.87 -2.48 2.29
N THR A 23 3.24 -3.75 2.32
CA THR A 23 4.00 -4.39 1.24
C THR A 23 3.09 -4.88 0.12
N THR A 24 3.65 -5.17 -1.07
CA THR A 24 2.88 -5.82 -2.15
C THR A 24 2.15 -7.10 -1.71
N PRO A 25 2.79 -8.05 -0.98
CA PRO A 25 2.10 -9.24 -0.47
C PRO A 25 0.95 -8.93 0.48
N GLN A 26 1.13 -7.97 1.39
CA GLN A 26 0.08 -7.55 2.34
C GLN A 26 -1.14 -6.95 1.62
N ILE A 27 -0.90 -6.05 0.66
CA ILE A 27 -1.98 -5.48 -0.15
C ILE A 27 -2.67 -6.56 -1.00
N GLN A 28 -1.89 -7.50 -1.55
CA GLN A 28 -2.46 -8.63 -2.28
C GLN A 28 -3.37 -9.47 -1.37
N ALA A 29 -2.90 -9.84 -0.18
CA ALA A 29 -3.67 -10.64 0.77
C ALA A 29 -5.01 -9.98 1.14
N LEU A 30 -5.01 -8.65 1.32
CA LEU A 30 -6.21 -7.88 1.64
C LEU A 30 -7.26 -7.86 0.52
N PHE A 31 -6.85 -7.70 -0.74
CA PHE A 31 -7.78 -7.30 -1.82
C PHE A 31 -7.85 -8.26 -3.02
N TRP A 32 -7.06 -9.32 -3.02
CA TRP A 32 -6.96 -10.31 -4.09
C TRP A 32 -7.02 -11.73 -3.52
N ARG A 33 -8.24 -12.27 -3.35
CA ARG A 33 -8.49 -13.60 -2.77
C ARG A 33 -8.48 -14.72 -3.81
N GLU A 34 -8.98 -14.48 -5.03
CA GLU A 34 -9.10 -15.51 -6.07
C GLU A 34 -8.77 -14.98 -7.46
N SER A 35 -8.16 -15.86 -8.28
CA SER A 35 -7.78 -15.55 -9.66
C SER A 35 -7.69 -16.83 -10.47
N LYS A 36 -8.14 -16.76 -11.74
CA LYS A 36 -7.98 -17.84 -12.72
C LYS A 36 -6.51 -18.27 -12.93
N GLY A 37 -5.55 -17.40 -12.62
CA GLY A 37 -4.11 -17.67 -12.73
C GLY A 37 -3.42 -18.06 -11.42
N GLY A 38 -4.17 -18.43 -10.39
CA GLY A 38 -3.63 -18.74 -9.05
C GLY A 38 -2.84 -17.58 -8.44
N THR A 39 -1.93 -17.90 -7.52
CA THR A 39 -1.11 -16.91 -6.76
C THR A 39 -0.36 -15.95 -7.67
N TRP A 40 0.22 -16.43 -8.76
CA TRP A 40 0.95 -15.58 -9.70
C TRP A 40 0.05 -14.59 -10.45
N GLY A 41 -1.16 -15.03 -10.81
CA GLY A 41 -2.18 -14.17 -11.40
C GLY A 41 -2.60 -13.03 -10.46
N LEU A 42 -2.76 -13.34 -9.17
CA LEU A 42 -3.05 -12.35 -8.12
C LEU A 42 -1.93 -11.30 -8.03
N GLN A 43 -0.68 -11.75 -7.94
CA GLN A 43 0.48 -10.88 -7.84
C GLN A 43 0.60 -9.93 -9.03
N LYS A 44 0.42 -10.45 -10.26
CA LYS A 44 0.44 -9.61 -11.46
C LYS A 44 -0.72 -8.62 -11.51
N ALA A 45 -1.91 -9.01 -11.07
CA ALA A 45 -3.07 -8.11 -11.02
C ALA A 45 -2.87 -6.98 -10.00
N CYS A 46 -2.46 -7.32 -8.78
CA CYS A 46 -2.11 -6.37 -7.73
C CYS A 46 -1.01 -5.41 -8.19
N GLY A 47 0.12 -5.93 -8.66
CA GLY A 47 1.25 -5.11 -9.12
C GLY A 47 0.90 -4.20 -10.31
N ARG A 48 0.03 -4.64 -11.24
CA ARG A 48 -0.49 -3.76 -12.31
C ARG A 48 -1.33 -2.63 -11.73
N ARG A 49 -2.16 -2.89 -10.73
CA ARG A 49 -3.02 -1.87 -10.12
C ARG A 49 -2.22 -0.86 -9.32
N LEU A 50 -1.28 -1.32 -8.49
CA LEU A 50 -0.39 -0.43 -7.72
C LEU A 50 0.43 0.49 -8.62
N ARG A 51 0.91 0.01 -9.78
CA ARG A 51 1.57 0.89 -10.76
C ARG A 51 0.66 1.98 -11.32
N LYS A 52 -0.62 1.69 -11.55
CA LYS A 52 -1.58 2.71 -12.01
C LYS A 52 -1.85 3.75 -10.92
N LEU A 53 -2.05 3.32 -9.67
CA LEU A 53 -2.25 4.22 -8.53
C LEU A 53 -1.03 5.12 -8.29
N MET A 54 0.18 4.55 -8.40
CA MET A 54 1.43 5.28 -8.29
C MET A 54 1.57 6.30 -9.43
N ALA A 55 1.34 5.90 -10.68
CA ALA A 55 1.40 6.82 -11.82
C ALA A 55 0.39 7.97 -11.73
N ALA A 56 -0.71 7.77 -11.00
CA ALA A 56 -1.70 8.82 -10.71
C ALA A 56 -1.32 9.71 -9.51
N GLY A 57 -0.26 9.39 -8.75
CA GLY A 57 0.17 10.12 -7.56
C GLY A 57 -0.69 9.85 -6.33
N LEU A 58 -1.40 8.73 -6.31
CA LEU A 58 -2.31 8.35 -5.21
C LEU A 58 -1.59 7.61 -4.09
N ILE A 59 -0.57 6.84 -4.47
CA ILE A 59 0.30 6.11 -3.56
C ILE A 59 1.74 6.30 -4.00
N ARG A 60 2.67 6.19 -3.06
CA ARG A 60 4.11 6.24 -3.31
C ARG A 60 4.76 4.91 -2.94
N ARG A 61 5.87 4.61 -3.62
CA ARG A 61 6.68 3.42 -3.38
C ARG A 61 7.91 3.78 -2.57
N ILE A 62 8.21 2.96 -1.57
CA ILE A 62 9.43 3.03 -0.76
C ILE A 62 10.23 1.77 -1.07
N GLU A 63 11.45 1.95 -1.55
CA GLU A 63 12.38 0.86 -1.83
C GLU A 63 13.16 0.52 -0.55
N GLN A 64 13.24 -0.77 -0.25
CA GLN A 64 14.02 -1.25 0.89
C GLN A 64 15.48 -1.45 0.46
N PRO A 65 16.47 -1.03 1.27
CA PRO A 65 17.86 -1.32 0.98
C PRO A 65 18.08 -2.84 1.02
N VAL A 66 18.65 -3.39 -0.04
CA VAL A 66 19.00 -4.81 -0.14
C VAL A 66 20.50 -4.91 -0.35
N ARG A 67 21.18 -5.79 0.39
CA ARG A 67 22.63 -6.00 0.18
C ARG A 67 22.84 -6.69 -1.15
N ARG A 68 23.98 -6.42 -1.80
CA ARG A 68 24.32 -7.06 -3.07
C ARG A 68 24.45 -8.58 -2.85
N GLY A 69 23.66 -9.35 -3.58
CA GLY A 69 23.62 -10.82 -3.48
C GLY A 69 22.42 -11.35 -2.68
N ASP A 70 21.74 -10.50 -1.91
CA ASP A 70 20.53 -10.90 -1.19
C ASP A 70 19.30 -10.90 -2.13
N PRO A 71 18.27 -11.71 -1.82
CA PRO A 71 17.00 -11.67 -2.54
C PRO A 71 16.35 -10.28 -2.48
N SER A 72 15.68 -9.90 -3.57
CA SER A 72 14.89 -8.66 -3.60
C SER A 72 13.80 -8.70 -2.54
N LEU A 73 13.72 -7.63 -1.74
CA LEU A 73 12.63 -7.44 -0.79
C LEU A 73 11.38 -6.88 -1.48
N PRO A 74 10.17 -7.19 -0.98
CA PRO A 74 8.94 -6.58 -1.48
C PRO A 74 8.98 -5.06 -1.40
N TYR A 75 8.37 -4.39 -2.37
CA TYR A 75 8.15 -2.95 -2.27
C TYR A 75 7.18 -2.61 -1.16
N ILE A 76 7.43 -1.48 -0.51
CA ILE A 76 6.54 -0.88 0.48
C ILE A 76 5.78 0.27 -0.19
N TYR A 77 4.52 0.43 0.18
CA TYR A 77 3.65 1.48 -0.29
C TYR A 77 3.09 2.29 0.87
N SER A 78 2.86 3.58 0.63
CA SER A 78 2.23 4.55 1.52
C SER A 78 1.29 5.42 0.69
N LEU A 79 0.36 6.11 1.35
CA LEU A 79 -0.38 7.21 0.72
C LEU A 79 0.58 8.27 0.17
N ASP A 80 0.14 8.88 -0.92
CA ASP A 80 0.72 10.10 -1.48
C ASP A 80 -0.37 11.21 -1.51
N LYS A 81 0.05 12.44 -1.76
CA LYS A 81 -0.77 13.65 -1.58
C LYS A 81 -2.17 13.53 -2.21
N LYS A 82 -2.26 13.12 -3.48
CA LYS A 82 -3.57 13.05 -4.16
C LYS A 82 -4.46 11.94 -3.62
N GLY A 83 -3.88 10.84 -3.14
CA GLY A 83 -4.63 9.77 -2.50
C GLY A 83 -5.22 10.23 -1.17
N ALA A 84 -4.45 10.99 -0.40
CA ALA A 84 -4.94 11.64 0.81
C ALA A 84 -6.06 12.65 0.51
N GLU A 85 -5.91 13.49 -0.52
CA GLU A 85 -6.94 14.45 -0.95
C GLU A 85 -8.26 13.76 -1.31
N ILE A 86 -8.21 12.62 -1.98
CA ILE A 86 -9.40 11.82 -2.29
C ILE A 86 -10.06 11.29 -1.01
N LEU A 87 -9.29 10.72 -0.07
CA LEU A 87 -9.86 10.21 1.17
C LEU A 87 -10.45 11.32 2.05
N MET A 88 -9.82 12.49 2.10
CA MET A 88 -10.36 13.64 2.83
C MET A 88 -11.70 14.08 2.25
N ALA A 89 -11.82 14.13 0.92
CA ALA A 89 -13.06 14.48 0.25
C ALA A 89 -14.16 13.40 0.42
N ASP A 90 -13.78 12.13 0.39
CA ASP A 90 -14.71 10.99 0.47
C ASP A 90 -15.23 10.74 1.90
N LEU A 91 -14.34 10.84 2.90
CA LEU A 91 -14.62 10.51 4.29
C LEU A 91 -14.87 11.73 5.18
N GLY A 92 -14.73 12.95 4.66
CA GLY A 92 -14.87 14.20 5.43
C GLY A 92 -13.78 14.35 6.50
N LEU A 93 -12.57 13.87 6.24
CA LEU A 93 -11.44 13.95 7.18
C LEU A 93 -10.70 15.28 7.06
N GLU A 94 -10.21 15.78 8.18
CA GLU A 94 -9.35 16.97 8.19
C GLU A 94 -7.91 16.62 7.75
N PRO A 95 -7.15 17.58 7.18
CA PRO A 95 -5.76 17.34 6.75
C PRO A 95 -4.82 16.80 7.81
N GLN A 96 -5.09 17.09 9.09
CA GLN A 96 -4.31 16.61 10.22
C GLN A 96 -4.54 15.13 10.56
N ASP A 97 -5.63 14.54 10.07
CA ASP A 97 -6.02 13.15 10.35
C ASP A 97 -5.44 12.15 9.33
N VAL A 98 -4.71 12.66 8.32
CA VAL A 98 -4.15 11.87 7.21
C VAL A 98 -2.63 12.07 7.09
N ASP A 99 -1.87 11.11 7.61
CA ASP A 99 -0.40 11.09 7.53
C ASP A 99 0.06 10.55 6.16
N TRP A 100 0.21 11.44 5.17
CA TRP A 100 0.69 11.08 3.81
C TRP A 100 2.11 11.56 3.51
N ARG A 101 2.65 12.46 4.32
CA ARG A 101 3.92 13.12 4.05
C ARG A 101 5.08 12.13 4.23
N PRO A 102 6.02 12.05 3.26
CA PRO A 102 7.23 11.25 3.45
C PRO A 102 8.00 11.71 4.68
N LYS A 103 8.43 10.76 5.51
CA LYS A 103 9.33 11.00 6.64
C LYS A 103 10.78 10.83 6.21
N ASN A 104 11.69 11.46 6.95
CA ASN A 104 13.12 11.30 6.71
C ASN A 104 13.55 9.85 7.00
N ALA A 105 14.36 9.28 6.11
CA ALA A 105 14.91 7.93 6.24
C ALA A 105 13.85 6.82 6.45
N GLU A 106 12.65 6.94 5.88
CA GLU A 106 11.57 5.95 6.03
C GLU A 106 12.00 4.51 5.74
N ALA A 107 12.74 4.29 4.65
CA ALA A 107 13.23 2.97 4.28
C ALA A 107 14.18 2.35 5.32
N ASN A 108 14.83 3.19 6.14
CA ASN A 108 15.78 2.80 7.19
C ASN A 108 15.19 2.99 8.59
N HIS A 109 13.89 3.30 8.69
CA HIS A 109 13.29 3.63 9.97
C HIS A 109 13.26 2.37 10.84
N PRO A 110 13.86 2.38 12.05
CA PRO A 110 14.00 1.17 12.88
C PRO A 110 12.67 0.47 13.17
N PHE A 111 11.58 1.23 13.20
CA PHE A 111 10.24 0.73 13.49
C PHE A 111 9.46 0.26 12.26
N LEU A 112 9.96 0.47 11.04
CA LEU A 112 9.24 0.09 9.82
C LEU A 112 9.01 -1.41 9.76
N GLN A 113 10.03 -2.22 10.06
CA GLN A 113 9.90 -3.67 10.07
C GLN A 113 8.91 -4.14 11.14
N HIS A 114 8.95 -3.55 12.35
CA HIS A 114 7.97 -3.85 13.39
C HIS A 114 6.54 -3.50 12.96
N LEU A 115 6.35 -2.33 12.34
CA LEU A 115 5.05 -1.90 11.82
C LEU A 115 4.53 -2.86 10.73
N LEU A 116 5.39 -3.31 9.83
CA LEU A 116 5.00 -4.28 8.82
C LEU A 116 4.59 -5.61 9.45
N LEU A 117 5.29 -6.06 10.50
CA LEU A 117 4.93 -7.28 11.22
C LEU A 117 3.59 -7.15 11.98
N THR A 118 3.29 -6.01 12.59
CA THR A 118 1.99 -5.80 13.25
C THR A 118 0.84 -5.76 12.23
N ASN A 119 1.11 -5.27 11.02
CA ASN A 119 0.14 -5.32 9.93
C ASN A 119 -0.19 -6.76 9.49
N GLU A 120 0.73 -7.73 9.58
CA GLU A 120 0.40 -9.15 9.33
C GLU A 120 -0.68 -9.66 10.30
N VAL A 121 -0.54 -9.34 11.59
CA VAL A 121 -1.55 -9.72 12.60
C VAL A 121 -2.89 -9.07 12.29
N ARG A 122 -2.90 -7.78 11.94
CA ARG A 122 -4.12 -7.07 11.54
C ARG A 122 -4.80 -7.72 10.34
N ILE A 123 -4.04 -8.08 9.30
CA ILE A 123 -4.54 -8.74 8.09
C ILE A 123 -5.12 -10.11 8.43
N ALA A 124 -4.42 -10.88 9.28
CA ALA A 124 -4.90 -12.18 9.72
C ALA A 124 -6.25 -12.08 10.46
N VAL A 125 -6.43 -11.08 11.33
CA VAL A 125 -7.71 -10.85 12.04
C VAL A 125 -8.84 -10.45 11.10
N LEU A 126 -8.57 -9.64 10.07
CA LEU A 126 -9.59 -9.25 9.08
C LEU A 126 -10.06 -10.40 8.18
N HIS A 127 -9.32 -11.51 8.17
CA HIS A 127 -9.59 -12.67 7.32
C HIS A 127 -9.77 -13.98 8.10
N ALA A 128 -9.80 -13.92 9.43
CA ALA A 128 -10.16 -15.03 10.31
C ALA A 128 -11.67 -15.33 10.22
#